data_AF-A0A958A121-F1
#
_entry.id   AF-A0A958A121-F1
#
_cell.length_a   1.000
_cell.length_b   1.000
_cell.length_c   1.000
_cell.angle_alpha   90.00
_cell.angle_beta   90.00
_cell.angle_gamma   90.00
#
_symmetry.space_group_name_H-M   'P 1'
#
loop_
_entity.id
_entity.type
_entity.pdbx_description
1 polymer ?
#
loop_
_entity_poly.entity_id
_entity_poly.type
_entity_poly.pdbx_seq_one_letter_code
_entity_poly.pdbx_strand_id
1 'polypeptide(L)'
;GVDADAEESRQKKVKGGAASENQSEEGIIENESMPDLAKGDRLTLHQLLPKQHFTQPPKRYTEAQLIGALKKLGLGRPSTYATIVETLKDRRYVGVEKKRLYPTPLGFQVCELLERHVQMVIDVGFTAQMEENLDRIANGQANRLTVMREFYGPFKQVVDQALAGAAAERQPAARPPKSAKTKRAAGRSKAMPTSEKVGQVCPECKEGTLVAKQGKYGPFLGCSRYAAGCRFTEKLGSGGRTRRKSTRRKKRSAPST
;
A
#
# COMPACT_ATOMS: atom_id res chain seq x y z
N GLY A 1 -35.06 14.59 65.93
CA GLY A 1 -33.89 13.84 65.45
C GLY A 1 -33.12 14.77 64.56
N VAL A 2 -32.03 15.35 65.07
CA VAL A 2 -30.64 14.84 64.99
C VAL A 2 -30.16 14.61 63.56
N ASP A 3 -29.35 15.58 63.13
CA ASP A 3 -28.06 15.46 62.45
C ASP A 3 -27.99 14.87 61.04
N ALA A 4 -27.68 15.75 60.07
CA ALA A 4 -27.20 15.39 58.75
C ALA A 4 -26.10 16.38 58.34
N ASP A 5 -24.86 16.08 58.69
CA ASP A 5 -23.66 16.53 57.96
C ASP A 5 -22.48 15.64 58.37
N ALA A 6 -22.08 14.75 57.47
CA ALA A 6 -20.86 13.95 57.60
C ALA A 6 -20.08 14.01 56.28
N GLU A 7 -18.89 14.59 56.38
CA GLU A 7 -17.84 14.61 55.37
C GLU A 7 -17.44 13.20 54.91
N GLU A 8 -17.15 13.02 53.62
CA GLU A 8 -16.16 12.02 53.21
C GLU A 8 -15.29 12.53 52.05
N SER A 9 -14.11 13.01 52.43
CA SER A 9 -12.95 13.25 51.58
C SER A 9 -12.42 11.94 50.99
N ARG A 10 -12.35 11.82 49.65
CA ARG A 10 -11.68 10.70 48.97
C ARG A 10 -10.61 11.20 48.00
N GLN A 11 -9.36 11.08 48.44
CA GLN A 11 -8.14 11.28 47.67
C GLN A 11 -8.07 10.32 46.45
N LYS A 12 -7.87 10.87 45.25
CA LYS A 12 -7.65 10.07 44.03
C LYS A 12 -6.17 10.05 43.64
N LYS A 13 -5.63 8.84 43.69
CA LYS A 13 -4.24 8.42 43.45
C LYS A 13 -3.84 8.65 41.99
N VAL A 14 -2.78 9.43 41.76
CA VAL A 14 -2.14 9.60 40.45
C VAL A 14 -1.30 8.36 40.14
N LYS A 15 -1.57 7.69 39.01
CA LYS A 15 -0.67 6.69 38.42
C LYS A 15 -0.38 7.12 36.98
N GLY A 16 0.87 7.51 36.75
CA GLY A 16 1.42 7.77 35.42
C GLY A 16 1.53 6.47 34.63
N GLY A 17 1.15 6.54 33.36
CA GLY A 17 1.34 5.51 32.36
C GLY A 17 1.59 6.19 31.02
N ALA A 18 2.79 5.99 30.49
CA ALA A 18 3.28 6.58 29.25
C ALA A 18 2.39 6.21 28.06
N ALA A 19 1.92 7.22 27.33
CA ALA A 19 1.20 7.07 26.07
C ALA A 19 2.05 7.64 24.93
N SER A 20 2.31 6.74 23.98
CA SER A 20 3.07 6.91 22.74
C SER A 20 2.57 8.09 21.89
N GLU A 21 3.54 8.87 21.42
CA GLU A 21 3.39 9.94 20.44
C GLU A 21 2.78 9.43 19.13
N ASN A 22 1.70 10.11 18.70
CA ASN A 22 1.31 10.29 17.30
C ASN A 22 0.27 11.42 17.27
N GLN A 23 0.74 12.66 17.39
CA GLN A 23 -0.09 13.84 17.17
C GLN A 23 -0.09 14.15 15.67
N SER A 24 -1.16 13.79 14.99
CA SER A 24 -1.59 14.50 13.80
C SER A 24 -2.18 15.83 14.26
N GLU A 25 -1.45 16.93 14.07
CA GLU A 25 -1.92 18.30 14.25
C GLU A 25 -3.02 18.61 13.21
N GLU A 26 -4.22 18.07 13.42
CA GLU A 26 -5.44 18.65 12.89
C GLU A 26 -5.86 19.70 13.92
N GLY A 27 -5.43 20.94 13.68
CA GLY A 27 -5.80 22.09 14.52
C GLY A 27 -7.32 22.20 14.60
N ILE A 28 -7.84 21.99 15.81
CA ILE A 28 -9.21 22.31 16.16
C ILE A 28 -9.28 23.84 16.11
N ILE A 29 -9.94 24.39 15.08
CA ILE A 29 -10.31 25.81 15.10
C ILE A 29 -11.47 25.88 16.09
N GLU A 30 -11.17 26.15 17.36
CA GLU A 30 -12.17 26.61 18.29
C GLU A 30 -12.82 27.85 17.67
N ASN A 31 -14.15 27.96 17.71
CA ASN A 31 -14.88 29.12 17.22
C ASN A 31 -14.52 30.32 18.12
N GLU A 32 -13.32 30.88 17.93
CA GLU A 32 -12.92 32.13 18.53
C GLU A 32 -13.73 33.23 17.87
N SER A 33 -14.49 33.96 18.70
CA SER A 33 -15.25 35.12 18.27
C SER A 33 -14.26 36.14 17.70
N MET A 34 -14.37 36.41 16.41
CA MET A 34 -13.63 37.51 15.79
C MET A 34 -14.16 38.84 16.36
N PRO A 35 -13.30 39.81 16.67
CA PRO A 35 -13.73 41.14 17.10
C PRO A 35 -14.42 41.87 15.94
N ASP A 36 -15.37 42.75 16.27
CA ASP A 36 -16.00 43.63 15.29
C ASP A 36 -14.95 44.63 14.75
N LEU A 37 -14.74 44.62 13.43
CA LEU A 37 -13.78 45.47 12.73
C LEU A 37 -14.48 46.26 11.63
N ALA A 38 -14.23 47.56 11.55
CA ALA A 38 -14.71 48.43 10.49
C ALA A 38 -13.65 48.64 9.39
N LYS A 39 -14.10 48.91 8.17
CA LYS A 39 -13.21 49.21 7.04
C LYS A 39 -12.45 50.51 7.33
N GLY A 40 -11.15 50.40 7.55
CA GLY A 40 -10.26 51.53 7.86
C GLY A 40 -9.61 51.45 9.24
N ASP A 41 -9.98 50.48 10.06
CA ASP A 41 -9.35 50.25 11.36
C ASP A 41 -7.85 49.93 11.20
N ARG A 42 -7.03 50.57 12.04
CA ARG A 42 -5.59 50.34 12.06
C ARG A 42 -5.28 49.11 12.90
N LEU A 43 -4.67 48.10 12.28
CA LEU A 43 -4.24 46.88 12.95
C LEU A 43 -2.74 46.93 13.26
N THR A 44 -2.37 46.47 14.45
CA THR A 44 -0.98 46.30 14.85
C THR A 44 -0.50 44.92 14.43
N LEU A 45 0.57 44.86 13.62
CA LEU A 45 1.20 43.60 13.27
C LEU A 45 1.87 43.01 14.52
N HIS A 46 1.25 41.99 15.12
CA HIS A 46 1.84 41.29 16.26
C HIS A 46 3.03 40.41 15.84
N GLN A 47 2.86 39.62 14.77
CA GLN A 47 3.89 38.69 14.31
C GLN A 47 3.74 38.37 12.83
N LEU A 48 4.87 38.23 12.12
CA LEU A 48 4.93 37.70 10.76
C LEU A 48 5.65 36.35 10.80
N LEU A 49 4.89 35.26 10.62
CA LEU A 49 5.42 33.89 10.59
C LEU A 49 5.43 33.38 9.15
N PRO A 50 6.57 33.43 8.42
CA PRO A 50 6.66 32.85 7.09
C PRO A 50 6.50 31.33 7.20
N LYS A 51 5.35 30.81 6.74
CA LYS A 51 5.06 29.38 6.68
C LYS A 51 5.07 28.93 5.23
N GLN A 52 5.96 27.99 4.92
CA GLN A 52 5.98 27.31 3.62
C GLN A 52 5.14 26.04 3.72
N HIS A 53 4.18 25.88 2.81
CA HIS A 53 3.37 24.68 2.70
C HIS A 53 3.71 23.94 1.42
N PHE A 54 3.69 22.61 1.49
CA PHE A 54 3.80 21.73 0.33
C PHE A 54 2.44 21.10 0.03
N THR A 55 2.16 20.92 -1.25
CA THR A 55 1.00 20.13 -1.68
C THR A 55 1.19 18.68 -1.26
N GLN A 56 0.17 18.11 -0.64
CA GLN A 56 0.15 16.69 -0.32
C GLN A 56 -0.65 15.93 -1.38
N PRO A 57 -0.26 14.69 -1.73
CA PRO A 57 -1.07 13.85 -2.58
C PRO A 57 -2.41 13.54 -1.91
N PRO A 58 -3.44 13.20 -2.69
CA PRO A 58 -4.75 12.87 -2.14
C PRO A 58 -4.64 11.70 -1.16
N LYS A 59 -5.33 11.84 -0.02
CA LYS A 59 -5.35 10.81 1.02
C LYS A 59 -6.04 9.56 0.47
N ARG A 60 -5.43 8.38 0.66
CA ARG A 60 -6.06 7.09 0.33
C ARG A 60 -7.33 6.86 1.15
N TYR A 61 -8.28 6.11 0.60
CA TYR A 61 -9.53 5.77 1.27
C TYR A 61 -9.30 4.95 2.54
N THR A 62 -10.03 5.29 3.60
CA THR A 62 -10.40 4.33 4.66
C THR A 62 -11.63 3.54 4.22
N GLU A 63 -11.99 2.47 4.94
CA GLU A 63 -13.22 1.71 4.64
C GLU A 63 -14.47 2.61 4.69
N ALA A 64 -14.59 3.46 5.72
CA ALA A 64 -15.71 4.40 5.83
C ALA A 64 -15.76 5.41 4.67
N GLN A 65 -14.59 5.92 4.23
CA GLN A 65 -14.53 6.83 3.09
C GLN A 65 -14.89 6.12 1.78
N LEU A 66 -14.48 4.86 1.61
CA LEU A 66 -14.83 4.07 0.44
C LEU A 66 -16.34 3.78 0.40
N ILE A 67 -16.93 3.39 1.53
CA ILE A 67 -18.39 3.19 1.65
C ILE A 67 -19.13 4.50 1.34
N GLY A 68 -18.64 5.64 1.85
CA GLY A 68 -19.18 6.94 1.53
C GLY A 68 -19.09 7.29 0.04
N ALA A 69 -18.01 6.90 -0.64
CA ALA A 69 -17.84 7.08 -2.08
C ALA A 69 -18.79 6.17 -2.88
N LEU A 70 -18.88 4.89 -2.54
CA LEU A 70 -19.79 3.92 -3.16
C LEU A 70 -21.25 4.41 -3.08
N LYS A 71 -21.68 4.87 -1.89
CA LYS A 71 -23.01 5.44 -1.68
C LYS A 71 -23.27 6.66 -2.57
N LYS A 72 -22.31 7.59 -2.67
CA LYS A 72 -22.44 8.79 -3.51
C LYS A 72 -22.55 8.45 -4.99
N LEU A 73 -21.89 7.37 -5.42
CA LEU A 73 -21.89 6.90 -6.80
C LEU A 73 -23.05 5.95 -7.13
N GLY A 74 -23.91 5.64 -6.16
CA GLY A 74 -25.03 4.69 -6.35
C GLY A 74 -24.60 3.22 -6.45
N LEU A 75 -23.35 2.91 -6.09
CA LEU A 75 -22.78 1.57 -6.17
C LEU A 75 -23.05 0.80 -4.87
N GLY A 76 -23.91 -0.21 -4.92
CA GLY A 76 -24.26 -1.05 -3.78
C GLY A 76 -25.34 -0.47 -2.86
N ARG A 77 -25.67 -1.21 -1.80
CA ARG A 77 -26.80 -0.97 -0.88
C ARG A 77 -26.35 -1.20 0.57
N PRO A 78 -27.12 -0.76 1.59
CA PRO A 78 -26.77 -0.98 2.99
C PRO A 78 -26.41 -2.43 3.34
N SER A 79 -27.01 -3.39 2.64
CA SER A 79 -26.74 -4.83 2.75
C SER A 79 -25.44 -5.30 2.08
N THR A 80 -24.87 -4.53 1.16
CA THR A 80 -23.72 -4.97 0.34
C THR A 80 -22.42 -4.21 0.61
N TYR A 81 -22.45 -3.04 1.24
CA TYR A 81 -21.23 -2.25 1.46
C TYR A 81 -20.14 -3.02 2.23
N ALA A 82 -20.51 -3.65 3.34
CA ALA A 82 -19.56 -4.43 4.14
C ALA A 82 -19.00 -5.62 3.34
N THR A 83 -19.87 -6.35 2.63
CA THR A 83 -19.48 -7.54 1.86
C THR A 83 -18.61 -7.18 0.65
N ILE A 84 -18.83 -6.03 0.00
CA ILE A 84 -17.96 -5.52 -1.07
C ILE A 84 -16.55 -5.27 -0.52
N VAL A 85 -16.43 -4.53 0.58
CA VAL A 85 -15.12 -4.22 1.17
C VAL A 85 -14.41 -5.48 1.65
N GLU A 86 -15.14 -6.42 2.25
CA GLU A 86 -14.61 -7.70 2.72
C GLU A 86 -14.12 -8.58 1.55
N THR A 87 -14.93 -8.75 0.51
CA THR A 87 -14.54 -9.54 -0.67
C THR A 87 -13.32 -8.97 -1.41
N LEU A 88 -13.17 -7.64 -1.47
CA LEU A 88 -11.97 -7.00 -2.03
C LEU A 88 -10.70 -7.32 -1.23
N LYS A 89 -10.81 -7.41 0.10
CA LYS A 89 -9.72 -7.80 1.00
C LYS A 89 -9.41 -9.29 0.91
N ASP A 90 -10.43 -10.15 0.98
CA ASP A 90 -10.30 -11.61 0.98
C ASP A 90 -9.67 -12.13 -0.32
N ARG A 91 -10.07 -11.54 -1.46
CA ARG A 91 -9.47 -11.86 -2.77
C ARG A 91 -8.11 -11.21 -2.99
N ARG A 92 -7.61 -10.43 -2.03
CA ARG A 92 -6.33 -9.73 -2.06
C ARG A 92 -6.20 -8.76 -3.23
N TYR A 93 -7.31 -8.13 -3.65
CA TYR A 93 -7.26 -6.99 -4.59
C TYR A 93 -6.86 -5.70 -3.89
N VAL A 94 -7.21 -5.58 -2.61
CA VAL A 94 -6.89 -4.44 -1.76
C VAL A 94 -6.26 -4.94 -0.46
N GLY A 95 -5.22 -4.25 -0.02
CA GLY A 95 -4.59 -4.43 1.29
C GLY A 95 -4.94 -3.30 2.25
N VAL A 96 -4.70 -3.53 3.55
CA VAL A 96 -4.88 -2.51 4.60
C VAL A 96 -3.52 -2.17 5.20
N GLU A 97 -3.17 -0.89 5.19
CA GLU A 97 -1.98 -0.36 5.88
C GLU A 97 -2.37 0.89 6.65
N LYS A 98 -2.06 0.96 7.96
CA LYS A 98 -2.40 2.09 8.84
C LYS A 98 -3.88 2.51 8.71
N LYS A 99 -4.80 1.54 8.68
CA LYS A 99 -6.26 1.71 8.49
C LYS A 99 -6.67 2.36 7.14
N ARG A 100 -5.78 2.39 6.15
CA ARG A 100 -6.06 2.87 4.80
C ARG A 100 -5.95 1.73 3.81
N LEU A 101 -6.82 1.76 2.81
CA LEU A 101 -6.87 0.80 1.72
C LEU A 101 -5.82 1.16 0.67
N TYR A 102 -5.09 0.16 0.18
CA TYR A 102 -4.17 0.30 -0.93
C TYR A 102 -4.38 -0.83 -1.95
N PRO A 103 -4.34 -0.53 -3.26
CA PRO A 103 -4.44 -1.56 -4.29
C PRO A 103 -3.20 -2.47 -4.26
N THR A 104 -3.41 -3.77 -4.40
CA THR A 104 -2.32 -4.74 -4.54
C THR A 104 -1.89 -4.85 -6.01
N PRO A 105 -0.71 -5.44 -6.31
CA PRO A 105 -0.32 -5.72 -7.70
C PRO A 105 -1.35 -6.57 -8.45
N LEU A 106 -2.02 -7.50 -7.75
CA LEU A 106 -3.10 -8.31 -8.32
C LEU A 106 -4.32 -7.44 -8.65
N GLY A 107 -4.70 -6.52 -7.73
CA GLY A 107 -5.80 -5.58 -7.97
C GLY A 107 -5.54 -4.72 -9.20
N PHE A 108 -4.33 -4.17 -9.34
CA PHE A 108 -3.95 -3.41 -10.54
C PHE A 108 -4.07 -4.24 -11.82
N GLN A 109 -3.51 -5.46 -11.85
CA GLN A 109 -3.57 -6.32 -13.05
C GLN A 109 -5.01 -6.66 -13.44
N VAL A 110 -5.89 -6.92 -12.46
CA VAL A 110 -7.29 -7.21 -12.74
C VAL A 110 -8.02 -5.98 -13.24
N CYS A 111 -7.85 -4.82 -12.61
CA CYS A 111 -8.44 -3.57 -13.09
C CYS A 111 -7.99 -3.25 -14.51
N GLU A 112 -6.69 -3.34 -14.79
CA GLU A 112 -6.13 -3.07 -16.10
C GLU A 112 -6.66 -4.04 -17.18
N LEU A 113 -6.81 -5.33 -16.85
CA LEU A 113 -7.39 -6.31 -17.78
C LEU A 113 -8.87 -6.01 -18.06
N LEU A 114 -9.64 -5.65 -17.03
CA LEU A 114 -11.05 -5.32 -17.18
C LEU A 114 -11.25 -4.01 -17.95
N GLU A 115 -10.40 -3.01 -17.71
CA GLU A 115 -10.39 -1.73 -18.43
C GLU A 115 -9.97 -1.88 -19.89
N ARG A 116 -9.19 -2.89 -20.27
CA ARG A 116 -8.85 -3.08 -21.68
C ARG A 116 -9.96 -3.75 -22.49
N HIS A 117 -10.64 -4.72 -21.89
CA HIS A 117 -11.53 -5.60 -22.66
C HIS A 117 -13.02 -5.42 -22.35
N VAL A 118 -13.39 -4.80 -21.22
CA VAL A 118 -14.78 -4.85 -20.71
C VAL A 118 -15.29 -3.49 -20.20
N GLN A 119 -14.72 -2.36 -20.66
CA GLN A 119 -15.01 -1.00 -20.14
C GLN A 119 -16.49 -0.70 -19.95
N MET A 120 -17.32 -1.04 -20.94
CA MET A 120 -18.76 -0.73 -20.92
C MET A 120 -19.49 -1.33 -19.71
N VAL A 121 -19.02 -2.48 -19.20
CA VAL A 121 -19.68 -3.22 -18.12
C VAL A 121 -19.12 -2.83 -16.74
N ILE A 122 -17.85 -2.44 -16.66
CA ILE A 122 -17.22 -2.03 -15.40
C ILE A 122 -17.37 -0.54 -15.11
N ASP A 123 -18.03 0.21 -15.99
CA ASP A 123 -18.34 1.61 -15.78
C ASP A 123 -19.21 1.81 -14.53
N VAL A 124 -18.91 2.90 -13.80
CA VAL A 124 -19.61 3.26 -12.58
C VAL A 124 -21.08 3.55 -12.87
N GLY A 125 -21.38 4.27 -13.95
CA GLY A 125 -22.74 4.62 -14.34
C GLY A 125 -23.56 3.39 -14.71
N PHE A 126 -22.98 2.47 -15.50
CA PHE A 126 -23.64 1.21 -15.86
C PHE A 126 -23.97 0.37 -14.62
N THR A 127 -23.02 0.24 -13.70
CA THR A 127 -23.22 -0.54 -12.47
C THR A 127 -24.28 0.10 -11.57
N ALA A 128 -24.27 1.42 -11.42
CA ALA A 128 -25.27 2.15 -10.64
C ALA A 128 -26.68 2.02 -11.24
N GLN A 129 -26.80 2.06 -12.57
CA GLN A 129 -28.07 1.87 -13.27
C GLN A 129 -28.62 0.45 -13.07
N MET A 130 -27.75 -0.57 -13.08
CA MET A 130 -28.16 -1.94 -12.79
C MET A 130 -28.73 -2.06 -11.37
N GLU A 131 -28.09 -1.47 -10.37
CA GLU A 131 -28.59 -1.43 -9.00
C GLU A 131 -29.96 -0.74 -8.90
N GLU A 132 -30.15 0.39 -9.61
CA GLU A 132 -31.44 1.07 -9.66
C GLU A 132 -32.54 0.23 -10.33
N ASN A 133 -32.20 -0.47 -11.42
CA ASN A 133 -33.13 -1.37 -12.09
C ASN A 133 -33.57 -2.53 -11.18
N LEU A 134 -32.67 -3.05 -10.34
CA LEU A 134 -33.00 -4.06 -9.33
C LEU A 134 -33.96 -3.51 -8.27
N ASP A 135 -33.78 -2.27 -7.83
CA ASP A 135 -34.72 -1.61 -6.90
C ASP A 135 -36.10 -1.41 -7.54
N ARG A 136 -36.15 -1.02 -8.82
CA ARG A 136 -37.43 -0.90 -9.56
C ARG A 136 -38.16 -2.24 -9.64
N ILE A 137 -37.45 -3.35 -9.83
CA ILE A 137 -38.04 -4.69 -9.78
C ILE A 137 -38.61 -4.98 -8.38
N ALA A 138 -37.84 -4.70 -7.33
CA ALA A 138 -38.27 -4.92 -5.95
C ALA A 138 -39.53 -4.11 -5.59
N ASN A 139 -39.67 -2.90 -6.15
CA ASN A 139 -40.82 -2.02 -5.97
C ASN A 139 -41.99 -2.31 -6.94
N GLY A 140 -41.87 -3.31 -7.81
CA GLY A 140 -42.91 -3.64 -8.81
C GLY A 140 -43.03 -2.64 -9.97
N GLN A 141 -42.05 -1.76 -10.13
CA GLN A 141 -42.00 -0.71 -11.17
C GLN A 141 -41.38 -1.20 -12.49
N ALA A 142 -40.70 -2.35 -12.49
CA ALA A 142 -40.07 -2.92 -13.67
C ALA A 142 -40.27 -4.44 -13.74
N ASN A 143 -40.40 -4.96 -14.96
CA ASN A 143 -40.47 -6.41 -15.18
C ASN A 143 -39.06 -7.02 -15.14
N ARG A 144 -38.87 -8.01 -14.26
CA ARG A 144 -37.60 -8.74 -14.10
C ARG A 144 -37.05 -9.31 -15.40
N LEU A 145 -37.88 -9.92 -16.25
CA LEU A 145 -37.42 -10.55 -17.48
C LEU A 145 -36.96 -9.52 -18.52
N THR A 146 -37.63 -8.37 -18.56
CA THR A 146 -37.24 -7.25 -19.43
C THR A 146 -35.87 -6.72 -19.05
N VAL A 147 -35.67 -6.35 -17.77
CA VAL A 147 -34.39 -5.84 -17.27
C VAL A 147 -33.25 -6.85 -17.52
N MET A 148 -33.48 -8.14 -17.26
CA MET A 148 -32.46 -9.17 -17.47
C MET A 148 -32.10 -9.34 -18.95
N ARG A 149 -33.06 -9.22 -19.88
CA ARG A 149 -32.79 -9.28 -21.32
C ARG A 149 -32.00 -8.06 -21.80
N GLU A 150 -32.40 -6.88 -21.35
CA GLU A 150 -31.74 -5.61 -21.68
C GLU A 150 -30.30 -5.57 -21.18
N PHE A 151 -30.02 -6.14 -20.01
CA PHE A 151 -28.67 -6.29 -19.48
C PHE A 151 -27.86 -7.35 -20.24
N TYR A 152 -28.41 -8.56 -20.37
CA TYR A 152 -27.63 -9.73 -20.78
C TYR A 152 -27.19 -9.67 -22.25
N GLY A 153 -28.01 -9.09 -23.15
CA GLY A 153 -27.68 -8.98 -24.56
C GLY A 153 -26.36 -8.23 -24.81
N PRO A 154 -26.26 -6.94 -24.41
CA PRO A 154 -25.02 -6.16 -24.52
C PRO A 154 -23.87 -6.76 -23.72
N PHE A 155 -24.13 -7.21 -22.49
CA PHE A 155 -23.11 -7.83 -21.63
C PHE A 155 -22.44 -9.03 -22.31
N LYS A 156 -23.24 -9.95 -22.87
CA LYS A 156 -22.74 -11.14 -23.54
C LYS A 156 -21.87 -10.78 -24.75
N GLN A 157 -22.28 -9.81 -25.55
CA GLN A 157 -21.50 -9.36 -26.70
C GLN A 157 -20.13 -8.82 -26.29
N VAL A 158 -20.07 -8.00 -25.24
CA VAL A 158 -18.80 -7.46 -24.72
C VAL A 158 -17.91 -8.59 -24.21
N VAL A 159 -18.46 -9.56 -23.46
CA VAL A 159 -17.70 -10.70 -22.95
C VAL A 159 -17.19 -11.60 -24.10
N ASP A 160 -18.04 -11.91 -25.08
CA ASP A 160 -17.66 -12.74 -26.23
C ASP A 160 -16.55 -12.07 -27.05
N GLN A 161 -16.63 -10.75 -27.26
CA GLN A 161 -15.59 -9.95 -27.91
C GLN A 161 -14.30 -9.90 -27.08
N ALA A 162 -14.40 -9.69 -25.76
CA ALA A 162 -13.27 -9.68 -24.85
C ALA A 162 -12.52 -11.02 -24.85
N LEU A 163 -13.26 -12.13 -24.82
CA LEU A 163 -12.68 -13.47 -24.85
C LEU A 163 -12.04 -13.79 -26.21
N ALA A 164 -12.66 -13.37 -27.32
CA ALA A 164 -12.08 -13.51 -28.65
C ALA A 164 -10.79 -12.68 -28.81
N GLY A 165 -10.80 -11.44 -28.33
CA GLY A 165 -9.63 -10.55 -28.32
C GLY A 165 -8.50 -11.08 -27.44
N ALA A 166 -8.80 -11.54 -26.22
CA ALA A 166 -7.83 -12.14 -25.32
C ALA A 166 -7.25 -13.47 -25.86
N ALA A 167 -8.02 -14.22 -26.65
CA ALA A 167 -7.52 -15.40 -27.34
C ALA A 167 -6.57 -15.05 -28.50
N ALA A 168 -6.82 -13.94 -29.21
CA ALA A 168 -5.96 -13.44 -30.28
C ALA A 168 -4.67 -12.78 -29.74
N GLU A 169 -4.74 -12.15 -28.57
CA GLU A 169 -3.61 -11.48 -27.91
C GLU A 169 -2.78 -12.44 -27.03
N ARG A 170 -3.11 -13.74 -27.00
CA ARG A 170 -2.18 -14.76 -26.52
C ARG A 170 -0.95 -14.74 -27.42
N GLN A 171 0.05 -13.96 -27.01
CA GLN A 171 1.43 -14.20 -27.36
C GLN A 171 1.63 -15.71 -27.22
N PRO A 172 2.12 -16.42 -28.27
CA PRO A 172 2.44 -17.82 -28.10
C PRO A 172 3.40 -17.87 -26.92
N ALA A 173 2.95 -18.47 -25.81
CA ALA A 173 3.81 -18.74 -24.69
C ALA A 173 5.04 -19.37 -25.28
N ALA A 174 6.17 -18.66 -25.24
CA ALA A 174 7.42 -19.11 -25.81
C ALA A 174 7.66 -20.49 -25.23
N ARG A 175 7.41 -21.51 -26.04
CA ARG A 175 7.61 -22.89 -25.66
C ARG A 175 9.11 -22.99 -25.43
N PRO A 176 9.59 -23.31 -24.22
CA PRO A 176 11.01 -23.60 -24.07
C PRO A 176 11.34 -24.72 -25.07
N PRO A 177 12.39 -24.58 -25.88
CA PRO A 177 12.69 -25.55 -26.93
C PRO A 177 12.82 -26.94 -26.32
N LYS A 178 12.11 -27.90 -26.93
CA LYS A 178 12.17 -29.32 -26.55
C LYS A 178 13.61 -29.83 -26.75
N SER A 179 14.32 -29.99 -25.63
CA SER A 179 15.30 -31.03 -25.37
C SER A 179 16.29 -31.39 -26.50
N ALA A 180 17.41 -30.67 -26.57
CA ALA A 180 18.67 -31.29 -26.97
C ALA A 180 19.30 -31.95 -25.72
N LYS A 181 19.37 -33.28 -25.78
CA LYS A 181 19.80 -34.20 -24.73
C LYS A 181 21.27 -33.95 -24.37
N THR A 182 21.55 -33.21 -23.31
CA THR A 182 22.88 -33.22 -22.63
C THR A 182 22.72 -33.32 -21.12
N LYS A 183 23.68 -34.00 -20.52
CA LYS A 183 23.57 -34.77 -19.28
C LYS A 183 23.56 -33.87 -18.03
N ARG A 184 22.63 -34.18 -17.11
CA ARG A 184 22.73 -34.08 -15.64
C ARG A 184 23.54 -32.90 -15.05
N ALA A 185 22.84 -31.95 -14.43
CA ALA A 185 23.14 -31.50 -13.07
C ALA A 185 21.96 -30.66 -12.53
N ALA A 186 21.52 -30.97 -11.31
CA ALA A 186 20.48 -30.26 -10.61
C ALA A 186 20.87 -28.78 -10.37
N GLY A 187 19.98 -27.85 -10.72
CA GLY A 187 20.18 -26.43 -10.47
C GLY A 187 18.85 -25.69 -10.41
N ARG A 188 18.31 -25.56 -9.19
CA ARG A 188 17.14 -24.72 -8.87
C ARG A 188 17.38 -23.29 -9.36
N SER A 189 16.62 -22.86 -10.37
CA SER A 189 16.44 -21.46 -10.72
C SER A 189 15.67 -20.75 -9.61
N LYS A 190 16.39 -20.14 -8.66
CA LYS A 190 15.82 -19.12 -7.78
C LYS A 190 15.92 -17.78 -8.49
N ALA A 191 14.76 -17.19 -8.77
CA ALA A 191 14.63 -15.78 -9.11
C ALA A 191 15.44 -14.93 -8.11
N MET A 192 16.35 -14.13 -8.65
CA MET A 192 17.23 -13.25 -7.91
C MET A 192 16.42 -12.00 -7.49
N PRO A 193 16.37 -11.61 -6.22
CA PRO A 193 15.71 -10.37 -5.85
C PRO A 193 16.55 -9.19 -6.35
N THR A 194 15.95 -8.35 -7.18
CA THR A 194 16.46 -7.03 -7.57
C THR A 194 16.44 -6.13 -6.33
N SER A 195 17.53 -6.13 -5.55
CA SER A 195 17.75 -5.08 -4.57
C SER A 195 18.41 -3.88 -5.24
N GLU A 196 17.88 -2.70 -4.97
CA GLU A 196 18.26 -1.37 -5.50
C GLU A 196 19.76 -1.00 -5.36
N LYS A 197 20.58 -1.82 -4.69
CA LYS A 197 22.00 -1.56 -4.40
C LYS A 197 22.99 -2.42 -5.21
N VAL A 198 22.51 -3.25 -6.15
CA VAL A 198 23.40 -4.02 -7.05
C VAL A 198 23.98 -3.07 -8.10
N GLY A 199 25.31 -3.01 -8.23
CA GLY A 199 25.98 -2.16 -9.22
C GLY A 199 26.54 -0.83 -8.68
N GLN A 200 26.30 -0.48 -7.42
CA GLN A 200 26.95 0.67 -6.78
C GLN A 200 28.44 0.41 -6.50
N VAL A 201 29.24 1.48 -6.49
CA VAL A 201 30.67 1.43 -6.17
C VAL A 201 30.86 1.08 -4.69
N CYS A 202 31.80 0.19 -4.40
CA CYS A 202 32.07 -0.31 -3.06
C CYS A 202 32.66 0.80 -2.17
N PRO A 203 32.10 1.04 -0.98
CA PRO A 203 32.54 2.12 -0.10
C PRO A 203 33.93 1.89 0.54
N GLU A 204 34.42 0.65 0.56
CA GLU A 204 35.74 0.33 1.15
C GLU A 204 36.90 0.48 0.17
N CYS A 205 36.71 0.16 -1.11
CA CYS A 205 37.79 0.19 -2.11
C CYS A 205 37.58 1.21 -3.23
N LYS A 206 36.43 1.86 -3.31
CA LYS A 206 36.06 2.92 -4.29
C LYS A 206 36.23 2.56 -5.78
N GLU A 207 36.71 1.37 -6.11
CA GLU A 207 36.99 0.91 -7.48
C GLU A 207 36.21 -0.37 -7.83
N GLY A 208 35.79 -1.15 -6.84
CA GLY A 208 35.02 -2.39 -7.05
C GLY A 208 33.52 -2.14 -7.04
N THR A 209 32.75 -2.95 -7.76
CA THR A 209 31.28 -2.89 -7.79
C THR A 209 30.66 -3.89 -6.83
N LEU A 210 29.50 -3.55 -6.27
CA LEU A 210 28.76 -4.45 -5.38
C LEU A 210 27.94 -5.46 -6.18
N VAL A 211 28.16 -6.75 -5.91
CA VAL A 211 27.51 -7.89 -6.58
C VAL A 211 26.78 -8.74 -5.55
N ALA A 212 25.54 -9.14 -5.85
CA ALA A 212 24.78 -10.06 -5.02
C ALA A 212 25.32 -11.50 -5.17
N LYS A 213 25.65 -12.14 -4.04
CA LYS A 213 26.13 -13.53 -3.95
C LYS A 213 25.28 -14.31 -2.96
N GLN A 214 25.21 -15.63 -3.15
CA GLN A 214 24.54 -16.55 -2.24
C GLN A 214 25.57 -17.21 -1.32
N GLY A 215 25.41 -17.08 -0.01
CA GLY A 215 26.25 -17.73 0.98
C GLY A 215 25.48 -18.74 1.82
N LYS A 216 26.20 -19.48 2.69
CA LYS A 216 25.61 -20.42 3.66
C LYS A 216 24.54 -19.78 4.56
N TYR A 217 24.64 -18.47 4.79
CA TYR A 217 23.79 -17.70 5.70
C TYR A 217 22.75 -16.82 4.97
N GLY A 218 22.49 -17.07 3.68
CA GLY A 218 21.56 -16.29 2.86
C GLY A 218 22.25 -15.35 1.85
N PRO A 219 21.46 -14.59 1.08
CA PRO A 219 21.98 -13.64 0.09
C PRO A 219 22.74 -12.48 0.76
N PHE A 220 23.86 -12.07 0.15
CA PHE A 220 24.68 -10.96 0.61
C PHE A 220 25.26 -10.18 -0.57
N LEU A 221 25.48 -8.87 -0.42
CA LEU A 221 26.26 -8.03 -1.33
C LEU A 221 27.73 -8.19 -1.00
N GLY A 222 28.57 -8.46 -2.01
CA GLY A 222 30.02 -8.52 -1.87
C GLY A 222 30.71 -7.72 -2.98
N CYS A 223 31.90 -7.18 -2.68
CA CYS A 223 32.69 -6.48 -3.68
C CYS A 223 33.20 -7.43 -4.79
N SER A 224 33.20 -6.98 -6.05
CA SER A 224 33.79 -7.71 -7.18
C SER A 224 35.29 -7.97 -7.00
N ARG A 225 36.00 -7.08 -6.30
CA ARG A 225 37.43 -7.18 -5.99
C ARG A 225 37.78 -7.92 -4.70
N TYR A 226 36.91 -8.83 -4.25
CA TYR A 226 37.20 -9.63 -3.06
C TYR A 226 38.51 -10.43 -3.17
N ALA A 227 38.81 -10.96 -4.36
CA ALA A 227 40.06 -11.68 -4.63
C ALA A 227 41.31 -10.77 -4.60
N ALA A 228 41.14 -9.46 -4.84
CA ALA A 228 42.22 -8.47 -4.81
C ALA A 228 42.45 -7.85 -3.42
N GLY A 229 41.73 -8.31 -2.39
CA GLY A 229 41.96 -7.93 -0.99
C GLY A 229 40.83 -7.15 -0.31
N CYS A 230 39.76 -6.75 -1.02
CA CYS A 230 38.62 -6.03 -0.43
C CYS A 230 37.66 -6.99 0.30
N ARG A 231 37.35 -6.77 1.59
CA ARG A 231 36.55 -7.70 2.41
C ARG A 231 35.11 -7.27 2.68
N PHE A 232 34.59 -6.29 1.94
CA PHE A 232 33.24 -5.79 2.13
C PHE A 232 32.16 -6.85 1.84
N THR A 233 31.29 -7.11 2.82
CA THR A 233 30.09 -7.95 2.69
C THR A 233 28.91 -7.38 3.50
N GLU A 234 27.72 -7.25 2.90
CA GLU A 234 26.48 -6.75 3.54
C GLU A 234 25.34 -7.76 3.34
N LYS A 235 24.55 -8.07 4.38
CA LYS A 235 23.44 -9.05 4.27
C LYS A 235 22.21 -8.45 3.62
N LEU A 236 21.60 -9.17 2.69
CA LEU A 236 20.39 -8.74 2.00
C LEU A 236 19.16 -9.38 2.66
N GLY A 237 18.60 -8.74 3.69
CA GLY A 237 17.32 -9.14 4.30
C GLY A 237 17.37 -9.40 5.81
N SER A 238 17.03 -8.35 6.57
CA SER A 238 16.27 -8.29 7.84
C SER A 238 16.83 -7.15 8.70
N GLY A 239 15.97 -6.19 9.03
CA GLY A 239 16.33 -5.02 9.84
C GLY A 239 16.89 -5.44 11.20
N GLY A 240 18.07 -4.93 11.55
CA GLY A 240 18.67 -5.15 12.87
C GLY A 240 20.16 -4.85 12.95
N ARG A 241 20.49 -3.63 13.42
CA ARG A 241 21.77 -3.18 14.03
C ARG A 241 23.08 -3.71 13.42
N THR A 242 23.75 -2.87 12.65
CA THR A 242 25.16 -3.00 12.27
C THR A 242 26.07 -2.95 13.50
N ARG A 243 26.52 -4.10 13.99
CA ARG A 243 27.60 -4.19 14.96
C ARG A 243 28.93 -4.27 14.20
N ARG A 244 29.64 -3.14 14.10
CA ARG A 244 31.04 -3.08 13.61
C ARG A 244 31.88 -4.01 14.49
N LYS A 245 32.36 -5.14 13.96
CA LYS A 245 33.45 -5.89 14.58
C LYS A 245 34.76 -5.29 14.09
N SER A 246 35.40 -4.53 14.97
CA SER A 246 36.80 -4.15 14.87
C SER A 246 37.65 -5.42 14.68
N THR A 247 38.42 -5.47 13.61
CA THR A 247 39.38 -6.53 13.38
C THR A 247 40.50 -6.44 14.41
N ARG A 248 40.55 -7.44 15.31
CA ARG A 248 41.66 -7.76 16.20
C ARG A 248 42.94 -7.94 15.37
N ARG A 249 43.84 -6.96 15.42
CA ARG A 249 45.17 -7.02 14.81
C ARG A 249 46.02 -8.01 15.62
N LYS A 250 46.34 -9.17 15.03
CA LYS A 250 47.37 -10.09 15.54
C LYS A 250 48.70 -9.34 15.55
N LYS A 251 49.23 -8.98 16.72
CA LYS A 251 50.67 -8.71 16.89
C LYS A 251 51.37 -10.08 16.97
N ARG A 252 52.09 -10.43 15.90
CA ARG A 252 53.11 -11.47 15.91
C ARG A 252 54.41 -10.83 16.42
N SER A 253 54.94 -11.44 17.48
CA SER A 253 56.36 -11.70 17.78
C SER A 253 57.44 -10.78 17.20
N ALA A 254 58.28 -10.27 18.13
CA ALA A 254 59.58 -9.65 17.92
C ALA A 254 60.55 -10.52 17.08
N PRO A 255 61.65 -9.91 16.62
CA PRO A 255 62.94 -10.46 17.03
C PRO A 255 63.87 -9.40 17.64
N SER A 256 64.64 -9.91 18.59
CA SER A 256 65.81 -9.35 19.25
C SER A 256 66.96 -9.01 18.30
N THR A 257 67.54 -7.82 18.44
CA THR A 257 68.97 -7.58 18.70
C THR A 257 69.18 -6.10 19.01
#